data_AF-A0A2E5MVJ5-F1
#
_entry.id   AF-A0A2E5MVJ5-F1
#
_cell.length_a   1.000
_cell.length_b   1.000
_cell.length_c   1.000
_cell.angle_alpha   90.00
_cell.angle_beta   90.00
_cell.angle_gamma   90.00
#
_symmetry.space_group_name_H-M   'P 1'
#
loop_
_entity.id
_entity.type
_entity.pdbx_description
1 polymer ?
#
loop_
_entity_poly.entity_id
_entity_poly.type
_entity_poly.pdbx_seq_one_letter_code
_entity_poly.pdbx_strand_id
1 'polypeptide(L)'
;MKNRHFRAAAVQTLATLGNIDHNIEIATGFVEDAVRQGAELIVFPECMNTGYLFDSFEHCCELAEDVSDGAFVSALSELSKKHGIYIASGITEWDSERQKVFNTGVMFDRQGHLACHYHKQFLATHDQNWFSFGERGNPVVETDLGKIGLLICFDGRIPEIFRSMALQGAEVIVDMANFFSMDQADMWGPARSYENGLWLVAATKAGFERSIYYPGGSMIVDPKGRVLSKVPYDTHGIAIADIDPDMALNKSIYTGNDKIADRRSETYGIMSEPYFNTPVAKIADVPIVPSQSTSKIAAVQMHVTNESTVDDVFDMIDHAAKLGIKVITLPEHAFSTHWLPNADEAAQLSDAAPDYILRAAVIAKKYSCLIAIPTLEKTSRGIFITTYLIGPDGKNIGKYRKTHLTVEERIWAVAGDEYPVFDTPFGRIGVMSGYDAVFPETSRCLGIAAADIILWPASLREPFERELIAVPRAEDNRVAVVLANRVDCPYPGGSLVIPPTGFPLWDINKAAPRMLKLGAVMPKHIDLAVCRQKQMIPKVDMFANRLVETYDPIITF
;
A
#
# COMPACT_ATOMS: atom_id res chain seq x y z
N MET A 1 -16.67 -16.62 -25.24
CA MET A 1 -16.46 -15.23 -24.79
C MET A 1 -15.64 -14.53 -25.87
N LYS A 2 -15.92 -13.25 -26.18
CA LYS A 2 -15.04 -12.49 -27.08
C LYS A 2 -13.65 -12.46 -26.44
N ASN A 3 -12.61 -12.69 -27.22
CA ASN A 3 -11.24 -12.53 -26.76
C ASN A 3 -11.04 -11.05 -26.38
N ARG A 4 -10.95 -10.73 -25.08
CA ARG A 4 -10.77 -9.36 -24.56
C ARG A 4 -9.29 -8.96 -24.45
N HIS A 5 -8.40 -9.75 -25.03
CA HIS A 5 -6.97 -9.42 -25.06
C HIS A 5 -6.75 -8.20 -25.96
N PHE A 6 -6.03 -7.20 -25.43
CA PHE A 6 -5.69 -5.99 -26.15
C PHE A 6 -4.29 -5.53 -25.80
N ARG A 7 -3.73 -4.61 -26.59
CA ARG A 7 -2.43 -4.01 -26.30
C ARG A 7 -2.59 -2.63 -25.70
N ALA A 8 -1.91 -2.38 -24.58
CA ALA A 8 -1.91 -1.08 -23.92
C ALA A 8 -0.56 -0.38 -24.08
N ALA A 9 -0.59 0.96 -24.09
CA ALA A 9 0.57 1.82 -24.11
C ALA A 9 0.51 2.85 -22.97
N ALA A 10 1.57 2.93 -22.18
CA ALA A 10 1.79 4.02 -21.23
C ALA A 10 2.88 4.95 -21.75
N VAL A 11 2.53 6.23 -21.96
CA VAL A 11 3.43 7.22 -22.55
C VAL A 11 4.27 7.90 -21.47
N GLN A 12 5.57 7.99 -21.70
CA GLN A 12 6.50 8.80 -20.93
C GLN A 12 7.01 9.96 -21.77
N THR A 13 6.65 11.18 -21.39
CA THR A 13 7.01 12.39 -22.14
C THR A 13 7.07 13.62 -21.23
N LEU A 14 7.09 14.84 -21.76
CA LEU A 14 7.08 16.07 -20.99
C LEU A 14 6.23 17.11 -21.73
N ALA A 15 5.16 17.57 -21.08
CA ALA A 15 4.41 18.72 -21.56
C ALA A 15 5.26 19.99 -21.43
N THR A 16 5.14 20.89 -22.40
CA THR A 16 5.70 22.24 -22.34
C THR A 16 4.68 23.17 -21.71
N LEU A 17 5.07 23.83 -20.62
CA LEU A 17 4.19 24.69 -19.85
C LEU A 17 3.58 25.80 -20.73
N GLY A 18 2.25 25.86 -20.78
CA GLY A 18 1.46 26.87 -21.50
C GLY A 18 1.48 26.78 -23.03
N ASN A 19 2.16 25.79 -23.62
CA ASN A 19 2.22 25.62 -25.09
C ASN A 19 1.33 24.46 -25.54
N ILE A 20 0.03 24.74 -25.64
CA ILE A 20 -0.99 23.73 -25.95
C ILE A 20 -0.79 23.07 -27.32
N ASP A 21 -0.49 23.85 -28.36
CA ASP A 21 -0.30 23.32 -29.72
C ASP A 21 0.86 22.32 -29.74
N HIS A 22 1.98 22.66 -29.08
CA HIS A 22 3.11 21.75 -28.97
C HIS A 22 2.77 20.49 -28.17
N ASN A 23 1.97 20.61 -27.11
CA ASN A 23 1.52 19.45 -26.33
C ASN A 23 0.60 18.54 -27.15
N ILE A 24 -0.25 19.10 -28.02
CA ILE A 24 -1.06 18.35 -28.99
C ILE A 24 -0.16 17.63 -30.02
N GLU A 25 0.88 18.29 -30.53
CA GLU A 25 1.85 17.68 -31.46
C GLU A 25 2.56 16.49 -30.82
N ILE A 26 3.03 16.63 -29.57
CA ILE A 26 3.63 15.55 -28.79
C ILE A 26 2.65 14.39 -28.64
N ALA A 27 1.42 14.67 -28.17
CA ALA A 27 0.41 13.64 -27.97
C ALA A 27 0.08 12.91 -29.28
N THR A 28 -0.07 13.65 -30.38
CA THR A 28 -0.32 13.09 -31.71
C THR A 28 0.80 12.13 -32.14
N GLY A 29 2.07 12.53 -32.00
CA GLY A 29 3.20 11.68 -32.35
C GLY A 29 3.23 10.37 -31.56
N PHE A 30 3.03 10.43 -30.24
CA PHE A 30 2.97 9.24 -29.40
C PHE A 30 1.76 8.35 -29.70
N VAL A 31 0.59 8.94 -30.03
CA VAL A 31 -0.58 8.17 -30.48
C VAL A 31 -0.25 7.40 -31.76
N GLU A 32 0.32 8.06 -32.76
CA GLU A 32 0.65 7.42 -34.03
C GLU A 32 1.67 6.28 -33.87
N ASP A 33 2.67 6.47 -33.01
CA ASP A 33 3.67 5.44 -32.70
C ASP A 33 3.10 4.27 -31.89
N ALA A 34 2.22 4.52 -30.93
CA ALA A 34 1.54 3.47 -30.16
C ALA A 34 0.56 2.66 -31.03
N VAL A 35 -0.22 3.34 -31.88
CA VAL A 35 -1.13 2.70 -32.85
C VAL A 35 -0.36 1.84 -33.83
N ARG A 36 0.80 2.30 -34.32
CA ARG A 36 1.67 1.50 -35.20
C ARG A 36 2.15 0.20 -34.53
N GLN A 37 2.26 0.20 -33.21
CA GLN A 37 2.62 -0.98 -32.42
C GLN A 37 1.40 -1.83 -31.99
N GLY A 38 0.19 -1.40 -32.38
CA GLY A 38 -1.08 -2.12 -32.17
C GLY A 38 -1.81 -1.76 -30.87
N ALA A 39 -1.45 -0.67 -30.20
CA ALA A 39 -2.13 -0.27 -28.96
C ALA A 39 -3.60 0.12 -29.20
N GLU A 40 -4.48 -0.35 -28.33
CA GLU A 40 -5.91 -0.05 -28.32
C GLU A 40 -6.32 0.84 -27.13
N LEU A 41 -5.47 0.90 -26.10
CA LEU A 41 -5.55 1.81 -24.97
C LEU A 41 -4.23 2.57 -24.85
N ILE A 42 -4.27 3.90 -24.87
CA ILE A 42 -3.10 4.76 -24.69
C ILE A 42 -3.33 5.67 -23.49
N VAL A 43 -2.39 5.67 -22.55
CA VAL A 43 -2.46 6.51 -21.35
C VAL A 43 -1.34 7.55 -21.41
N PHE A 44 -1.72 8.80 -21.19
CA PHE A 44 -0.84 9.96 -21.12
C PHE A 44 -0.68 10.46 -19.68
N PRO A 45 0.41 11.19 -19.39
CA PRO A 45 0.67 11.75 -18.07
C PRO A 45 -0.38 12.77 -17.55
N GLU A 46 -0.17 13.20 -16.31
CA GLU A 46 -0.96 14.21 -15.62
C GLU A 46 -0.70 15.64 -16.17
N CYS A 47 -1.75 16.47 -16.29
CA CYS A 47 -1.68 17.85 -16.79
C CYS A 47 -0.89 17.98 -18.10
N MET A 48 -1.26 17.21 -19.12
CA MET A 48 -0.58 17.20 -20.42
C MET A 48 -0.95 18.37 -21.31
N ASN A 49 -2.14 18.97 -21.14
CA ASN A 49 -2.54 20.14 -21.90
C ASN A 49 -1.70 21.38 -21.54
N THR A 50 -1.42 21.58 -20.25
CA THR A 50 -0.83 22.82 -19.76
C THR A 50 0.60 22.70 -19.26
N GLY A 51 1.09 21.55 -18.81
CA GLY A 51 2.17 21.50 -17.81
C GLY A 51 1.62 21.64 -16.37
N TYR A 52 2.47 21.51 -15.35
CA TYR A 52 2.02 21.35 -13.96
C TYR A 52 2.40 22.49 -13.00
N LEU A 53 3.56 23.15 -13.21
CA LEU A 53 4.08 24.16 -12.28
C LEU A 53 3.82 25.61 -12.73
N PHE A 54 2.67 26.15 -12.30
CA PHE A 54 2.21 27.52 -12.61
C PHE A 54 2.89 28.61 -11.75
N ASP A 55 2.83 29.87 -12.20
CA ASP A 55 3.30 31.04 -11.43
C ASP A 55 2.34 31.49 -10.33
N SER A 56 1.03 31.34 -10.57
CA SER A 56 -0.03 31.69 -9.63
C SER A 56 -1.31 30.91 -9.95
N PHE A 57 -2.32 31.05 -9.09
CA PHE A 57 -3.66 30.52 -9.37
C PHE A 57 -4.26 31.15 -10.63
N GLU A 58 -4.06 32.45 -10.85
CA GLU A 58 -4.53 33.16 -12.05
C GLU A 58 -3.87 32.61 -13.31
N HIS A 59 -2.56 32.38 -13.31
CA HIS A 59 -1.86 31.74 -14.43
C HIS A 59 -2.36 30.31 -14.69
N CYS A 60 -2.75 29.57 -13.64
CA CYS A 60 -3.37 28.26 -13.79
C CYS A 60 -4.74 28.37 -14.48
N CYS A 61 -5.59 29.31 -14.04
CA CYS A 61 -6.90 29.57 -14.66
C CYS A 61 -6.80 30.03 -16.12
N GLU A 62 -5.79 30.86 -16.45
CA GLU A 62 -5.55 31.33 -17.82
C GLU A 62 -5.22 30.19 -18.79
N LEU A 63 -4.58 29.13 -18.30
CA LEU A 63 -4.18 27.98 -19.11
C LEU A 63 -5.18 26.81 -19.04
N ALA A 64 -6.05 26.78 -18.04
CA ALA A 64 -7.04 25.72 -17.87
C ALA A 64 -8.05 25.68 -19.01
N GLU A 65 -8.49 24.48 -19.37
CA GLU A 65 -9.47 24.28 -20.44
C GLU A 65 -10.75 23.64 -19.92
N ASP A 66 -11.88 23.91 -20.57
CA ASP A 66 -13.13 23.22 -20.29
C ASP A 66 -13.12 21.84 -20.98
N VAL A 67 -13.66 20.82 -20.31
CA VAL A 67 -13.73 19.45 -20.85
C VAL A 67 -14.67 19.33 -22.06
N SER A 68 -15.57 20.29 -22.25
CA SER A 68 -16.53 20.24 -23.35
C SER A 68 -15.95 20.66 -24.71
N ASP A 69 -15.02 21.62 -24.74
CA ASP A 69 -14.52 22.21 -25.99
C ASP A 69 -13.04 22.65 -25.98
N GLY A 70 -12.27 22.31 -24.93
CA GLY A 70 -10.82 22.55 -24.89
C GLY A 70 -10.10 22.01 -26.12
N ALA A 71 -9.08 22.72 -26.60
CA ALA A 71 -8.31 22.36 -27.78
C ALA A 71 -7.56 21.04 -27.58
N PHE A 72 -6.93 20.81 -26.43
CA PHE A 72 -6.24 19.55 -26.16
C PHE A 72 -7.23 18.38 -26.02
N VAL A 73 -8.33 18.62 -25.32
CA VAL A 73 -9.46 17.67 -25.16
C VAL A 73 -10.02 17.27 -26.53
N SER A 74 -10.32 18.25 -27.39
CA SER A 74 -10.83 18.04 -28.74
C SER A 74 -9.84 17.25 -29.61
N ALA A 75 -8.54 17.54 -29.48
CA ALA A 75 -7.51 16.80 -30.19
C ALA A 75 -7.47 15.32 -29.76
N LEU A 76 -7.55 15.02 -28.46
CA LEU A 76 -7.60 13.63 -27.97
C LEU A 76 -8.87 12.91 -28.41
N SER A 77 -10.01 13.58 -28.41
CA SER A 77 -11.28 13.05 -28.93
C SER A 77 -11.16 12.65 -30.40
N GLU A 78 -10.65 13.55 -31.24
CA GLU A 78 -10.48 13.29 -32.68
C GLU A 78 -9.42 12.22 -32.96
N LEU A 79 -8.32 12.18 -32.19
CA LEU A 79 -7.32 11.11 -32.28
C LEU A 79 -7.92 9.73 -31.93
N SER A 80 -8.71 9.66 -30.85
CA SER A 80 -9.38 8.44 -30.43
C SER A 80 -10.33 7.92 -31.51
N LYS A 81 -11.13 8.81 -32.10
CA LYS A 81 -12.05 8.51 -33.20
C LYS A 81 -11.35 8.13 -34.49
N LYS A 82 -10.30 8.87 -34.88
CA LYS A 82 -9.52 8.64 -36.11
C LYS A 82 -8.88 7.26 -36.10
N HIS A 83 -8.34 6.84 -34.96
CA HIS A 83 -7.62 5.57 -34.82
C HIS A 83 -8.48 4.43 -34.27
N GLY A 84 -9.69 4.72 -33.78
CA GLY A 84 -10.61 3.75 -33.20
C GLY A 84 -10.07 3.13 -31.91
N ILE A 85 -9.47 3.93 -31.03
CA ILE A 85 -8.79 3.52 -29.79
C ILE A 85 -9.34 4.27 -28.57
N TYR A 86 -8.98 3.81 -27.37
CA TYR A 86 -9.17 4.57 -26.14
C TYR A 86 -7.94 5.41 -25.83
N ILE A 87 -8.14 6.66 -25.42
CA ILE A 87 -7.08 7.53 -24.92
C ILE A 87 -7.48 8.06 -23.55
N ALA A 88 -6.62 7.88 -22.55
CA ALA A 88 -6.74 8.49 -21.22
C ALA A 88 -5.61 9.52 -21.03
N SER A 89 -5.91 10.69 -20.46
CA SER A 89 -4.91 11.73 -20.18
C SER A 89 -5.32 12.58 -19.00
N GLY A 90 -4.34 13.07 -18.24
CA GLY A 90 -4.57 14.14 -17.28
C GLY A 90 -4.57 15.52 -17.95
N ILE A 91 -5.45 16.40 -17.48
CA ILE A 91 -5.59 17.78 -17.93
C ILE A 91 -5.79 18.72 -16.72
N THR A 92 -5.43 19.98 -16.92
CA THR A 92 -5.84 21.08 -16.06
C THR A 92 -7.19 21.59 -16.56
N GLU A 93 -8.25 21.32 -15.80
CA GLU A 93 -9.63 21.63 -16.16
C GLU A 93 -10.11 22.91 -15.48
N TRP A 94 -10.76 23.78 -16.23
CA TRP A 94 -11.67 24.79 -15.69
C TRP A 94 -13.10 24.23 -15.68
N ASP A 95 -13.67 24.05 -14.49
CA ASP A 95 -15.06 23.64 -14.32
C ASP A 95 -15.92 24.91 -14.20
N SER A 96 -16.61 25.24 -15.30
CA SER A 96 -17.44 26.43 -15.41
C SER A 96 -18.70 26.38 -14.53
N GLU A 97 -19.19 25.20 -14.14
CA GLU A 97 -20.32 25.09 -13.21
C GLU A 97 -19.89 25.37 -11.77
N ARG A 98 -18.74 24.83 -11.36
CA ARG A 98 -18.21 24.97 -10.00
C ARG A 98 -17.34 26.21 -9.81
N GLN A 99 -16.96 26.88 -10.89
CA GLN A 99 -16.04 28.03 -10.91
C GLN A 99 -14.71 27.72 -10.21
N LYS A 100 -14.13 26.56 -10.55
CA LYS A 100 -12.94 25.99 -9.91
C LYS A 100 -12.03 25.34 -10.94
N VAL A 101 -10.73 25.29 -10.64
CA VAL A 101 -9.78 24.49 -11.40
C VAL A 101 -9.63 23.12 -10.74
N PHE A 102 -9.63 22.07 -11.56
CA PHE A 102 -9.39 20.69 -11.12
C PHE A 102 -8.21 20.07 -11.86
N ASN A 103 -7.53 19.18 -11.15
CA ASN A 103 -6.64 18.22 -11.77
C ASN A 103 -7.49 17.02 -12.21
N THR A 104 -7.60 16.85 -13.51
CA THR A 104 -8.66 16.05 -14.11
C THR A 104 -8.11 14.93 -14.97
N GLY A 105 -8.68 13.75 -14.83
CA GLY A 105 -8.44 12.61 -15.70
C GLY A 105 -9.62 12.46 -16.65
N VAL A 106 -9.34 12.47 -17.95
CA VAL A 106 -10.33 12.19 -18.99
C VAL A 106 -9.97 10.92 -19.73
N MET A 107 -10.98 10.14 -20.12
CA MET A 107 -10.80 9.03 -21.06
C MET A 107 -11.83 9.14 -22.17
N PHE A 108 -11.37 9.02 -23.41
CA PHE A 108 -12.21 9.00 -24.61
C PHE A 108 -12.37 7.59 -25.15
N ASP A 109 -13.56 7.28 -25.67
CA ASP A 109 -13.85 6.01 -26.33
C ASP A 109 -13.39 6.01 -27.80
N ARG A 110 -13.55 4.86 -28.46
CA ARG A 110 -13.20 4.65 -29.88
C ARG A 110 -13.97 5.55 -30.85
N GLN A 111 -15.05 6.19 -30.42
CA GLN A 111 -15.83 7.14 -31.23
C GLN A 111 -15.45 8.60 -30.93
N GLY A 112 -14.56 8.83 -29.96
CA GLY A 112 -14.16 10.15 -29.48
C GLY A 112 -15.08 10.72 -28.41
N HIS A 113 -16.06 9.98 -27.88
CA HIS A 113 -16.89 10.48 -26.79
C HIS A 113 -16.16 10.36 -25.46
N LEU A 114 -16.45 11.27 -24.53
CA LEU A 114 -15.94 11.22 -23.17
C LEU A 114 -16.54 10.01 -22.43
N ALA A 115 -15.73 8.98 -22.22
CA ALA A 115 -16.09 7.74 -21.55
C ALA A 115 -15.99 7.87 -20.02
N CYS A 116 -15.01 8.62 -19.51
CA CYS A 116 -14.83 8.84 -18.08
C CYS A 116 -14.26 10.23 -17.79
N HIS A 117 -14.72 10.83 -16.69
CA HIS A 117 -14.30 12.15 -16.20
C HIS A 117 -14.09 12.08 -14.69
N TYR A 118 -12.83 12.17 -14.28
CA TYR A 118 -12.38 12.01 -12.90
C TYR A 118 -11.69 13.28 -12.40
N HIS A 119 -11.92 13.65 -11.14
CA HIS A 119 -11.21 14.74 -10.46
C HIS A 119 -10.32 14.13 -9.38
N LYS A 120 -9.04 14.52 -9.36
CA LYS A 120 -8.03 14.03 -8.40
C LYS A 120 -8.50 14.21 -6.95
N GLN A 121 -8.48 13.14 -6.18
CA GLN A 121 -8.97 13.17 -4.80
C GLN A 121 -7.85 13.57 -3.82
N PHE A 122 -6.64 13.07 -4.01
CA PHE A 122 -5.54 13.27 -3.08
C PHE A 122 -4.49 14.23 -3.66
N LEU A 123 -4.63 15.51 -3.29
CA LEU A 123 -3.79 16.59 -3.81
C LEU A 123 -2.39 16.60 -3.15
N ALA A 124 -1.35 16.51 -3.97
CA ALA A 124 0.04 16.66 -3.57
C ALA A 124 0.37 18.11 -3.18
N THR A 125 1.59 18.36 -2.65
CA THR A 125 1.99 19.69 -2.15
C THR A 125 1.76 20.82 -3.14
N HIS A 126 2.10 20.60 -4.42
CA HIS A 126 1.96 21.60 -5.47
C HIS A 126 0.51 21.74 -5.92
N ASP A 127 -0.22 20.63 -6.07
CA ASP A 127 -1.65 20.63 -6.43
C ASP A 127 -2.46 21.60 -5.56
N GLN A 128 -2.21 21.59 -4.25
CA GLN A 128 -2.96 22.40 -3.28
C GLN A 128 -2.76 23.92 -3.42
N ASN A 129 -1.90 24.38 -4.33
CA ASN A 129 -1.76 25.80 -4.63
C ASN A 129 -2.73 26.27 -5.72
N TRP A 130 -3.31 25.36 -6.50
CA TRP A 130 -4.15 25.74 -7.65
C TRP A 130 -5.39 24.85 -7.87
N PHE A 131 -5.36 23.57 -7.52
CA PHE A 131 -6.47 22.65 -7.76
C PHE A 131 -7.42 22.52 -6.56
N SER A 132 -8.69 22.30 -6.87
CA SER A 132 -9.71 21.88 -5.91
C SER A 132 -9.76 20.37 -5.74
N PHE A 133 -10.20 19.89 -4.58
CA PHE A 133 -10.38 18.47 -4.31
C PHE A 133 -11.47 17.87 -5.19
N GLY A 134 -11.18 16.71 -5.79
CA GLY A 134 -12.14 15.92 -6.52
C GLY A 134 -13.11 15.20 -5.60
N GLU A 135 -14.40 15.35 -5.87
CA GLU A 135 -15.48 14.74 -5.07
C GLU A 135 -16.30 13.74 -5.91
N ARG A 136 -15.86 13.42 -7.13
CA ARG A 136 -16.58 12.56 -8.09
C ARG A 136 -16.50 11.06 -7.78
N GLY A 137 -15.96 10.69 -6.62
CA GLY A 137 -15.75 9.28 -6.24
C GLY A 137 -14.66 8.61 -7.07
N ASN A 138 -14.69 7.27 -7.11
CA ASN A 138 -13.65 6.42 -7.70
C ASN A 138 -14.21 5.69 -8.94
N PRO A 139 -14.28 6.34 -10.12
CA PRO A 139 -15.07 5.85 -11.24
C PRO A 139 -14.45 4.61 -11.89
N VAL A 140 -15.31 3.65 -12.24
CA VAL A 140 -14.99 2.49 -13.08
C VAL A 140 -15.99 2.46 -14.24
N VAL A 141 -15.47 2.40 -15.47
CA VAL A 141 -16.30 2.42 -16.68
C VAL A 141 -16.19 1.11 -17.46
N GLU A 142 -17.32 0.65 -17.99
CA GLU A 142 -17.37 -0.55 -18.82
C GLU A 142 -17.01 -0.21 -20.26
N THR A 143 -16.07 -0.97 -20.83
CA THR A 143 -15.60 -0.81 -22.22
C THR A 143 -15.58 -2.18 -22.92
N ASP A 144 -15.34 -2.20 -24.24
CA ASP A 144 -15.07 -3.45 -24.95
C ASP A 144 -13.70 -4.07 -24.59
N LEU A 145 -12.82 -3.29 -23.94
CA LEU A 145 -11.52 -3.73 -23.39
C LEU A 145 -11.62 -4.26 -21.94
N GLY A 146 -12.79 -4.17 -21.30
CA GLY A 146 -12.99 -4.51 -19.89
C GLY A 146 -13.36 -3.31 -19.02
N LYS A 147 -13.39 -3.52 -17.71
CA LYS A 147 -13.73 -2.49 -16.72
C LYS A 147 -12.49 -1.68 -16.34
N ILE A 148 -12.48 -0.39 -16.67
CA ILE A 148 -11.32 0.48 -16.50
C ILE A 148 -11.60 1.51 -15.41
N GLY A 149 -10.76 1.55 -14.38
CA GLY A 149 -10.75 2.59 -13.35
C GLY A 149 -9.70 3.66 -13.61
N LEU A 150 -9.98 4.91 -13.23
CA LEU A 150 -9.08 6.05 -13.40
C LEU A 150 -8.61 6.55 -12.03
N LEU A 151 -7.31 6.81 -11.91
CA LEU A 151 -6.74 7.59 -10.81
C LEU A 151 -5.63 8.52 -11.31
N ILE A 152 -5.22 9.49 -10.48
CA ILE A 152 -4.20 10.46 -10.87
C ILE A 152 -3.08 10.50 -9.83
N CYS A 153 -1.88 10.11 -10.25
CA CYS A 153 -0.63 10.32 -9.54
C CYS A 153 -0.72 9.91 -8.05
N PHE A 154 -0.79 10.88 -7.13
CA PHE A 154 -0.74 10.63 -5.69
C PHE A 154 -1.90 9.76 -5.19
N ASP A 155 -3.03 9.72 -5.92
CA ASP A 155 -4.13 8.78 -5.65
C ASP A 155 -3.65 7.31 -5.63
N GLY A 156 -2.68 6.96 -6.48
CA GLY A 156 -2.08 5.61 -6.55
C GLY A 156 -1.31 5.22 -5.28
N ARG A 157 -0.90 6.20 -4.46
CA ARG A 157 -0.30 5.96 -3.14
C ARG A 157 -1.34 5.65 -2.08
N ILE A 158 -2.62 5.94 -2.31
CA ILE A 158 -3.69 5.77 -1.33
C ILE A 158 -4.36 4.41 -1.56
N PRO A 159 -4.16 3.42 -0.66
CA PRO A 159 -4.71 2.08 -0.88
C PRO A 159 -6.23 2.08 -0.96
N GLU A 160 -6.92 3.00 -0.27
CA GLU A 160 -8.37 3.12 -0.28
C GLU A 160 -8.93 3.43 -1.68
N ILE A 161 -8.27 4.29 -2.46
CA ILE A 161 -8.74 4.69 -3.79
C ILE A 161 -8.66 3.48 -4.74
N PHE A 162 -7.51 2.80 -4.77
CA PHE A 162 -7.30 1.63 -5.62
C PHE A 162 -8.22 0.47 -5.21
N ARG A 163 -8.38 0.23 -3.90
CA ARG A 163 -9.28 -0.79 -3.36
C ARG A 163 -10.73 -0.51 -3.71
N SER A 164 -11.17 0.74 -3.64
CA SER A 164 -12.55 1.12 -3.98
C SER A 164 -12.87 0.81 -5.44
N MET A 165 -11.94 1.03 -6.37
CA MET A 165 -12.14 0.66 -7.78
C MET A 165 -12.12 -0.86 -7.97
N ALA A 166 -11.26 -1.59 -7.25
CA ALA A 166 -11.24 -3.05 -7.28
C ALA A 166 -12.58 -3.66 -6.84
N LEU A 167 -13.19 -3.11 -5.78
CA LEU A 167 -14.49 -3.56 -5.26
C LEU A 167 -15.67 -3.17 -6.16
N GLN A 168 -15.51 -2.14 -6.99
CA GLN A 168 -16.45 -1.82 -8.07
C GLN A 168 -16.28 -2.71 -9.32
N GLY A 169 -15.32 -3.64 -9.29
CA GLY A 169 -15.09 -4.61 -10.36
C GLY A 169 -14.16 -4.12 -11.47
N ALA A 170 -13.33 -3.12 -11.22
CA ALA A 170 -12.26 -2.78 -12.16
C ALA A 170 -11.40 -4.01 -12.49
N GLU A 171 -10.92 -4.07 -13.72
CA GLU A 171 -9.99 -5.09 -14.23
C GLU A 171 -8.63 -4.46 -14.57
N VAL A 172 -8.66 -3.21 -15.03
CA VAL A 172 -7.51 -2.37 -15.37
C VAL A 172 -7.63 -1.03 -14.68
N ILE A 173 -6.55 -0.54 -14.09
CA ILE A 173 -6.42 0.84 -13.61
C ILE A 173 -5.50 1.61 -14.54
N VAL A 174 -5.90 2.82 -14.93
CA VAL A 174 -5.01 3.78 -15.59
C VAL A 174 -4.60 4.85 -14.59
N ASP A 175 -3.29 5.10 -14.49
CA ASP A 175 -2.69 6.14 -13.63
C ASP A 175 -2.07 7.21 -14.51
N MET A 176 -2.70 8.38 -14.56
CA MET A 176 -2.18 9.57 -15.23
C MET A 176 -1.35 10.33 -14.19
N ALA A 177 -0.03 10.30 -14.31
CA ALA A 177 0.85 10.68 -13.20
C ALA A 177 1.87 11.76 -13.54
N ASN A 178 2.36 12.42 -12.49
CA ASN A 178 3.66 13.09 -12.45
C ASN A 178 4.45 12.56 -11.24
N PHE A 179 5.23 11.50 -11.44
CA PHE A 179 6.08 10.98 -10.36
C PHE A 179 7.16 12.02 -10.01
N PHE A 180 7.33 12.30 -8.71
CA PHE A 180 8.41 13.17 -8.20
C PHE A 180 9.61 12.37 -7.67
N SER A 181 9.45 11.06 -7.58
CA SER A 181 10.42 10.08 -7.09
C SER A 181 10.16 8.73 -7.75
N MET A 182 11.15 7.84 -7.69
CA MET A 182 11.05 6.49 -8.29
C MET A 182 10.12 5.55 -7.50
N ASP A 183 9.74 5.92 -6.28
CA ASP A 183 8.98 5.11 -5.33
C ASP A 183 7.63 4.61 -5.88
N GLN A 184 6.89 5.43 -6.61
CA GLN A 184 5.59 5.03 -7.15
C GLN A 184 5.73 3.96 -8.24
N ALA A 185 6.74 4.11 -9.10
CA ALA A 185 7.05 3.14 -10.13
C ALA A 185 7.65 1.83 -9.55
N ASP A 186 8.52 1.93 -8.55
CA ASP A 186 9.26 0.77 -8.03
C ASP A 186 8.56 0.05 -6.87
N MET A 187 7.61 0.70 -6.20
CA MET A 187 6.95 0.16 -5.00
C MET A 187 5.43 0.16 -5.13
N TRP A 188 4.78 1.34 -5.19
CA TRP A 188 3.31 1.39 -5.08
C TRP A 188 2.60 0.76 -6.27
N GLY A 189 3.01 1.01 -7.52
CA GLY A 189 2.31 0.42 -8.67
C GLY A 189 2.30 -1.11 -8.65
N PRO A 190 3.45 -1.79 -8.50
CA PRO A 190 3.52 -3.24 -8.24
C PRO A 190 2.68 -3.70 -7.05
N ALA A 191 2.78 -3.01 -5.91
CA ALA A 191 2.05 -3.39 -4.70
C ALA A 191 0.53 -3.28 -4.84
N ARG A 192 0.03 -2.18 -5.40
CA ARG A 192 -1.40 -1.92 -5.63
C ARG A 192 -1.99 -2.94 -6.60
N SER A 193 -1.24 -3.27 -7.65
CA SER A 193 -1.62 -4.31 -8.62
C SER A 193 -1.71 -5.69 -7.95
N TYR A 194 -0.70 -6.06 -7.15
CA TYR A 194 -0.68 -7.34 -6.44
C TYR A 194 -1.77 -7.46 -5.38
N GLU A 195 -1.99 -6.45 -4.52
CA GLU A 195 -2.93 -6.54 -3.40
C GLU A 195 -4.40 -6.49 -3.85
N ASN A 196 -4.69 -5.95 -5.03
CA ASN A 196 -6.03 -5.88 -5.61
C ASN A 196 -6.25 -6.89 -6.75
N GLY A 197 -5.19 -7.51 -7.28
CA GLY A 197 -5.27 -8.43 -8.41
C GLY A 197 -5.72 -7.72 -9.69
N LEU A 198 -5.21 -6.53 -9.97
CA LEU A 198 -5.60 -5.70 -11.12
C LEU A 198 -4.40 -5.38 -12.02
N TRP A 199 -4.68 -5.12 -13.29
CA TRP A 199 -3.72 -4.50 -14.18
C TRP A 199 -3.53 -3.03 -13.84
N LEU A 200 -2.33 -2.50 -14.08
CA LEU A 200 -2.04 -1.07 -14.01
C LEU A 200 -1.33 -0.62 -15.28
N VAL A 201 -1.81 0.47 -15.88
CA VAL A 201 -1.16 1.20 -16.97
C VAL A 201 -0.87 2.61 -16.46
N ALA A 202 0.38 2.85 -16.06
CA ALA A 202 0.79 4.11 -15.43
C ALA A 202 1.69 4.91 -16.37
N ALA A 203 1.25 6.13 -16.71
CA ALA A 203 1.95 7.06 -17.58
C ALA A 203 2.40 8.27 -16.78
N THR A 204 3.69 8.62 -16.84
CA THR A 204 4.27 9.74 -16.09
C THR A 204 5.17 10.60 -16.96
N LYS A 205 5.38 11.85 -16.55
CA LYS A 205 6.37 12.72 -17.17
C LYS A 205 7.82 12.27 -16.88
N ALA A 206 8.75 12.67 -17.75
CA ALA A 206 10.20 12.56 -17.54
C ALA A 206 10.95 13.81 -18.03
N GLY A 207 11.88 14.32 -17.22
CA GLY A 207 12.67 15.51 -17.48
C GLY A 207 12.39 16.63 -16.47
N PHE A 208 12.67 17.88 -16.86
CA PHE A 208 12.58 19.04 -15.97
C PHE A 208 11.51 20.02 -16.43
N GLU A 209 10.60 20.36 -15.52
CA GLU A 209 9.67 21.48 -15.69
C GLU A 209 9.99 22.51 -14.62
N ARG A 210 10.67 23.60 -15.04
CA ARG A 210 11.16 24.64 -14.13
C ARG A 210 12.04 24.04 -13.02
N SER A 211 11.54 23.97 -11.78
CA SER A 211 12.26 23.43 -10.61
C SER A 211 11.88 22.00 -10.25
N ILE A 212 10.88 21.41 -10.93
CA ILE A 212 10.46 20.03 -10.68
C ILE A 212 11.24 19.09 -11.61
N TYR A 213 11.79 18.05 -11.02
CA TYR A 213 12.33 16.90 -11.75
C TYR A 213 11.32 15.75 -11.73
N TYR A 214 10.99 15.24 -12.92
CA TYR A 214 10.20 14.03 -13.10
C TYR A 214 11.16 12.90 -13.53
N PRO A 215 11.33 11.82 -12.75
CA PRO A 215 12.26 10.76 -13.08
C PRO A 215 11.74 9.84 -14.20
N GLY A 216 10.45 9.90 -14.55
CA GLY A 216 9.83 8.88 -15.40
C GLY A 216 9.53 7.59 -14.61
N GLY A 217 9.52 6.46 -15.31
CA GLY A 217 9.09 5.16 -14.80
C GLY A 217 7.70 4.73 -15.25
N SER A 218 7.20 5.23 -16.38
CA SER A 218 5.94 4.78 -16.97
C SER A 218 6.00 3.28 -17.23
N MET A 219 4.92 2.56 -16.90
CA MET A 219 4.96 1.11 -16.83
C MET A 219 3.60 0.45 -17.00
N ILE A 220 3.63 -0.84 -17.34
CA ILE A 220 2.48 -1.73 -17.32
C ILE A 220 2.77 -2.88 -16.35
N VAL A 221 1.86 -3.09 -15.40
CA VAL A 221 1.98 -4.08 -14.32
C VAL A 221 0.80 -5.04 -14.38
N ASP A 222 1.09 -6.33 -14.19
CA ASP A 222 0.06 -7.37 -14.18
C ASP A 222 -0.63 -7.54 -12.80
N PRO A 223 -1.74 -8.30 -12.73
CA PRO A 223 -2.44 -8.63 -11.48
C PRO A 223 -1.62 -9.34 -10.40
N LYS A 224 -0.42 -9.81 -10.72
CA LYS A 224 0.51 -10.42 -9.77
C LYS A 224 1.62 -9.45 -9.34
N GLY A 225 1.52 -8.17 -9.70
CA GLY A 225 2.50 -7.14 -9.36
C GLY A 225 3.77 -7.19 -10.20
N ARG A 226 3.80 -7.95 -11.30
CA ARG A 226 4.98 -8.05 -12.19
C ARG A 226 4.95 -6.92 -13.20
N VAL A 227 6.02 -6.14 -13.26
CA VAL A 227 6.22 -5.11 -14.29
C VAL A 227 6.55 -5.80 -15.62
N LEU A 228 5.64 -5.72 -16.59
CA LEU A 228 5.82 -6.35 -17.91
C LEU A 228 6.59 -5.47 -18.88
N SER A 229 6.42 -4.15 -18.76
CA SER A 229 7.05 -3.15 -19.60
C SER A 229 7.25 -1.87 -18.80
N LYS A 230 8.40 -1.23 -18.96
CA LYS A 230 8.76 0.00 -18.25
C LYS A 230 9.66 0.85 -19.13
N VAL A 231 9.34 2.14 -19.25
CA VAL A 231 10.23 3.11 -19.89
C VAL A 231 11.38 3.42 -18.92
N PRO A 232 12.65 3.39 -19.38
CA PRO A 232 13.78 3.78 -18.54
C PRO A 232 13.59 5.16 -17.92
N TYR A 233 14.10 5.34 -16.71
CA TYR A 233 14.12 6.65 -16.07
C TYR A 233 14.85 7.69 -16.92
N ASP A 234 14.44 8.95 -16.81
CA ASP A 234 15.03 10.11 -17.48
C ASP A 234 15.02 10.07 -19.02
N THR A 235 14.16 9.23 -19.61
CA THR A 235 14.00 9.12 -21.07
C THR A 235 12.57 9.39 -21.52
N HIS A 236 12.31 9.61 -22.81
CA HIS A 236 10.96 9.65 -23.36
C HIS A 236 10.70 8.37 -24.16
N GLY A 237 9.45 7.88 -24.16
CA GLY A 237 9.12 6.63 -24.83
C GLY A 237 7.75 6.07 -24.46
N ILE A 238 7.50 4.83 -24.85
CA ILE A 238 6.25 4.10 -24.60
C ILE A 238 6.58 2.77 -23.92
N ALA A 239 5.94 2.49 -22.78
CA ALA A 239 5.86 1.13 -22.25
C ALA A 239 4.65 0.45 -22.90
N ILE A 240 4.88 -0.68 -23.57
CA ILE A 240 3.84 -1.42 -24.30
C ILE A 240 3.78 -2.87 -23.84
N ALA A 241 2.57 -3.40 -23.66
CA ALA A 241 2.32 -4.79 -23.29
C ALA A 241 0.92 -5.24 -23.69
N ASP A 242 0.74 -6.55 -23.86
CA ASP A 242 -0.57 -7.17 -24.03
C ASP A 242 -1.22 -7.37 -22.65
N ILE A 243 -2.50 -7.01 -22.55
CA ILE A 243 -3.33 -7.14 -21.35
C ILE A 243 -4.39 -8.20 -21.61
N ASP A 244 -4.52 -9.13 -20.66
CA ASP A 244 -5.64 -10.06 -20.55
C ASP A 244 -6.49 -9.67 -19.33
N PRO A 245 -7.62 -8.95 -19.52
CA PRO A 245 -8.50 -8.55 -18.42
C PRO A 245 -9.00 -9.72 -17.58
N ASP A 246 -9.13 -10.92 -18.16
CA ASP A 246 -9.65 -12.09 -17.45
C ASP A 246 -8.68 -12.52 -16.32
N MET A 247 -7.38 -12.18 -16.42
CA MET A 247 -6.44 -12.39 -15.32
C MET A 247 -6.81 -11.64 -14.04
N ALA A 248 -7.51 -10.50 -14.16
CA ALA A 248 -7.96 -9.72 -13.01
C ALA A 248 -9.15 -10.38 -12.29
N LEU A 249 -9.85 -11.34 -12.92
CA LEU A 249 -10.93 -12.09 -12.28
C LEU A 249 -10.40 -13.09 -11.24
N ASN A 250 -9.15 -13.54 -11.39
CA ASN A 250 -8.54 -14.44 -10.42
C ASN A 250 -7.89 -13.67 -9.26
N LYS A 251 -8.58 -13.66 -8.12
CA LYS A 251 -8.12 -13.04 -6.88
C LYS A 251 -7.47 -14.04 -5.90
N SER A 252 -7.25 -15.28 -6.34
CA SER A 252 -6.67 -16.34 -5.52
C SER A 252 -5.31 -15.96 -4.96
N ILE A 253 -5.07 -16.31 -3.71
CA ILE A 253 -3.78 -16.30 -3.04
C ILE A 253 -3.67 -17.57 -2.19
N TYR A 254 -2.48 -18.15 -2.07
CA TYR A 254 -2.29 -19.46 -1.42
C TYR A 254 -3.20 -20.56 -2.00
N THR A 255 -3.32 -21.68 -1.27
CA THR A 255 -4.22 -22.77 -1.63
C THR A 255 -5.63 -22.48 -1.13
N GLY A 256 -6.40 -21.71 -1.91
CA GLY A 256 -7.85 -21.52 -1.69
C GLY A 256 -8.26 -20.26 -0.92
N ASN A 257 -7.32 -19.35 -0.63
CA ASN A 257 -7.63 -18.01 -0.13
C ASN A 257 -7.82 -17.01 -1.28
N ASP A 258 -8.38 -15.84 -0.98
CA ASP A 258 -8.72 -14.81 -1.97
C ASP A 258 -8.50 -13.40 -1.41
N LYS A 259 -7.68 -12.59 -2.09
CA LYS A 259 -7.29 -11.25 -1.60
C LYS A 259 -8.40 -10.19 -1.62
N ILE A 260 -9.56 -10.50 -2.21
CA ILE A 260 -10.75 -9.65 -2.20
C ILE A 260 -11.84 -10.28 -1.33
N ALA A 261 -12.16 -11.56 -1.53
CA ALA A 261 -13.28 -12.21 -0.86
C ALA A 261 -12.99 -12.54 0.61
N ASP A 262 -11.73 -12.68 1.02
CA ASP A 262 -11.37 -12.94 2.43
C ASP A 262 -11.32 -11.67 3.30
N ARG A 263 -11.61 -10.49 2.73
CA ARG A 263 -11.72 -9.23 3.49
C ARG A 263 -12.75 -9.36 4.61
N ARG A 264 -12.56 -8.55 5.66
CA ARG A 264 -13.41 -8.50 6.86
C ARG A 264 -14.01 -7.10 7.00
N SER A 265 -14.87 -6.69 6.07
CA SER A 265 -15.44 -5.33 6.03
C SER A 265 -16.13 -4.92 7.34
N GLU A 266 -16.67 -5.88 8.10
CA GLU A 266 -17.24 -5.65 9.45
C GLU A 266 -16.26 -5.06 10.45
N THR A 267 -14.97 -5.30 10.25
CA THR A 267 -13.91 -4.87 11.18
C THR A 267 -13.29 -3.53 10.79
N TYR A 268 -13.62 -2.99 9.60
CA TYR A 268 -12.95 -1.79 9.05
C TYR A 268 -13.66 -0.48 9.39
N GLY A 269 -14.65 -0.47 10.29
CA GLY A 269 -15.49 0.69 10.58
C GLY A 269 -14.72 1.98 10.93
N ILE A 270 -13.54 1.89 11.56
CA ILE A 270 -12.72 3.08 11.85
C ILE A 270 -12.24 3.82 10.59
N MET A 271 -12.22 3.15 9.42
CA MET A 271 -11.83 3.77 8.15
C MET A 271 -12.84 4.83 7.68
N SER A 272 -14.11 4.71 8.06
CA SER A 272 -15.15 5.69 7.72
C SER A 272 -15.18 6.90 8.65
N GLU A 273 -14.39 6.89 9.74
CA GLU A 273 -14.39 7.98 10.71
C GLU A 273 -13.70 9.23 10.12
N PRO A 274 -14.37 10.40 10.13
CA PRO A 274 -13.75 11.67 9.77
C PRO A 274 -12.51 11.93 10.63
N TYR A 275 -11.47 12.53 10.03
CA TYR A 275 -10.16 12.68 10.66
C TYR A 275 -10.22 13.18 12.11
N PHE A 276 -10.93 14.27 12.39
CA PHE A 276 -11.00 14.88 13.73
C PHE A 276 -11.58 13.96 14.83
N ASN A 277 -12.30 12.90 14.45
CA ASN A 277 -12.86 11.93 15.39
C ASN A 277 -11.89 10.76 15.67
N THR A 278 -10.85 10.61 14.85
CA THR A 278 -9.92 9.47 14.91
C THR A 278 -8.95 9.58 16.09
N PRO A 279 -8.44 8.45 16.60
CA PRO A 279 -7.34 8.44 17.57
C PRO A 279 -6.06 9.13 17.08
N VAL A 280 -5.75 9.03 15.77
CA VAL A 280 -4.53 9.65 15.21
C VAL A 280 -4.58 11.17 15.24
N ALA A 281 -5.75 11.78 14.97
CA ALA A 281 -5.90 13.23 15.10
C ALA A 281 -5.67 13.72 16.53
N LYS A 282 -6.10 12.95 17.54
CA LYS A 282 -5.94 13.31 18.97
C LYS A 282 -4.48 13.39 19.41
N ILE A 283 -3.57 12.70 18.70
CA ILE A 283 -2.14 12.69 19.04
C ILE A 283 -1.27 13.51 18.09
N ALA A 284 -1.83 14.00 16.98
CA ALA A 284 -1.07 14.68 15.92
C ALA A 284 -0.30 15.90 16.44
N ASP A 285 -0.93 16.68 17.33
CA ASP A 285 -0.35 17.90 17.89
C ASP A 285 0.31 17.70 19.27
N VAL A 286 0.40 16.46 19.76
CA VAL A 286 1.02 16.17 21.06
C VAL A 286 2.54 16.19 20.91
N PRO A 287 3.26 17.14 21.56
CA PRO A 287 4.70 17.28 21.37
C PRO A 287 5.48 16.03 21.78
N ILE A 288 6.52 15.74 21.00
CA ILE A 288 7.52 14.72 21.30
C ILE A 288 8.87 15.40 21.50
N VAL A 289 9.64 14.95 22.51
CA VAL A 289 11.06 15.26 22.63
C VAL A 289 11.86 14.15 21.91
N PRO A 290 12.50 14.41 20.75
CA PRO A 290 13.13 13.35 19.94
C PRO A 290 14.18 12.53 20.69
N SER A 291 15.01 13.19 21.50
CA SER A 291 16.04 12.51 22.32
C SER A 291 15.47 11.58 23.39
N GLN A 292 14.20 11.74 23.75
CA GLN A 292 13.46 10.89 24.70
C GLN A 292 12.52 9.92 23.98
N SER A 293 12.45 9.98 22.64
CA SER A 293 11.46 9.28 21.82
C SER A 293 12.13 8.38 20.79
N THR A 294 13.32 7.88 21.13
CA THR A 294 14.00 6.83 20.37
C THR A 294 13.90 5.51 21.11
N SER A 295 13.31 4.51 20.47
CA SER A 295 13.22 3.14 21.00
C SER A 295 14.16 2.22 20.23
N LYS A 296 14.98 1.42 20.92
CA LYS A 296 15.72 0.32 20.29
C LYS A 296 14.79 -0.87 20.14
N ILE A 297 14.51 -1.29 18.93
CA ILE A 297 13.57 -2.37 18.61
C ILE A 297 14.27 -3.49 17.83
N ALA A 298 13.66 -4.66 17.75
CA ALA A 298 14.13 -5.72 16.85
C ALA A 298 13.00 -6.62 16.36
N ALA A 299 13.11 -7.00 15.09
CA ALA A 299 12.50 -8.23 14.61
C ALA A 299 13.45 -9.40 14.90
N VAL A 300 12.92 -10.48 15.46
CA VAL A 300 13.65 -11.72 15.71
C VAL A 300 13.27 -12.71 14.62
N GLN A 301 14.21 -13.03 13.74
CA GLN A 301 14.09 -14.16 12.85
C GLN A 301 14.43 -15.42 13.63
N MET A 302 13.57 -16.45 13.61
CA MET A 302 13.79 -17.66 14.40
C MET A 302 13.73 -18.89 13.52
N HIS A 303 14.57 -19.87 13.85
CA HIS A 303 14.41 -21.25 13.41
C HIS A 303 13.65 -21.96 14.51
N VAL A 304 12.44 -22.40 14.21
CA VAL A 304 11.65 -23.22 15.12
C VAL A 304 11.28 -24.46 14.31
N THR A 305 11.93 -25.58 14.59
CA THR A 305 11.66 -26.87 13.94
C THR A 305 11.39 -27.93 15.00
N ASN A 306 11.15 -29.17 14.57
CA ASN A 306 11.00 -30.31 15.48
C ASN A 306 12.23 -30.55 16.38
N GLU A 307 13.40 -30.02 16.01
CA GLU A 307 14.63 -30.09 16.82
C GLU A 307 14.75 -28.91 17.80
N SER A 308 13.94 -27.86 17.63
CA SER A 308 13.92 -26.68 18.50
C SER A 308 13.02 -26.92 19.70
N THR A 309 13.50 -26.49 20.86
CA THR A 309 12.75 -26.51 22.11
C THR A 309 12.14 -25.13 22.39
N VAL A 310 11.15 -25.10 23.29
CA VAL A 310 10.64 -23.82 23.83
C VAL A 310 11.77 -23.03 24.52
N ASP A 311 12.77 -23.70 25.07
CA ASP A 311 13.91 -23.03 25.72
C ASP A 311 14.76 -22.26 24.72
N ASP A 312 14.97 -22.80 23.51
CA ASP A 312 15.69 -22.08 22.44
C ASP A 312 14.99 -20.76 22.08
N VAL A 313 13.65 -20.74 22.09
CA VAL A 313 12.86 -19.53 21.85
C VAL A 313 13.14 -18.49 22.94
N PHE A 314 13.11 -18.90 24.21
CA PHE A 314 13.37 -18.00 25.33
C PHE A 314 14.83 -17.56 25.43
N ASP A 315 15.79 -18.40 25.04
CA ASP A 315 17.20 -18.04 24.95
C ASP A 315 17.43 -16.94 23.90
N MET A 316 16.72 -17.01 22.76
CA MET A 316 16.74 -15.94 21.77
C MET A 316 16.12 -14.64 22.28
N ILE A 317 15.00 -14.71 23.01
CA ILE A 317 14.36 -13.55 23.64
C ILE A 317 15.29 -12.91 24.68
N ASP A 318 15.86 -13.72 25.58
CA ASP A 318 16.80 -13.26 26.62
C ASP A 318 18.08 -12.68 25.99
N HIS A 319 18.60 -13.28 24.92
CA HIS A 319 19.73 -12.74 24.16
C HIS A 319 19.39 -11.39 23.53
N ALA A 320 18.24 -11.26 22.85
CA ALA A 320 17.79 -10.00 22.29
C ALA A 320 17.66 -8.91 23.38
N ALA A 321 17.09 -9.27 24.53
CA ALA A 321 16.95 -8.37 25.66
C ALA A 321 18.31 -7.94 26.25
N LYS A 322 19.29 -8.86 26.35
CA LYS A 322 20.69 -8.56 26.75
C LYS A 322 21.39 -7.58 25.80
N LEU A 323 21.05 -7.61 24.51
CA LEU A 323 21.52 -6.62 23.53
C LEU A 323 20.88 -5.23 23.70
N GLY A 324 19.99 -5.06 24.68
CA GLY A 324 19.33 -3.80 25.02
C GLY A 324 18.12 -3.49 24.15
N ILE A 325 17.56 -4.48 23.45
CA ILE A 325 16.34 -4.31 22.66
C ILE A 325 15.14 -4.09 23.60
N LYS A 326 14.31 -3.12 23.25
CA LYS A 326 13.16 -2.65 24.03
C LYS A 326 11.81 -3.08 23.46
N VAL A 327 11.71 -3.37 22.17
CA VAL A 327 10.53 -4.00 21.57
C VAL A 327 11.00 -5.22 20.79
N ILE A 328 10.56 -6.41 21.22
CA ILE A 328 10.95 -7.70 20.65
C ILE A 328 9.72 -8.32 19.98
N THR A 329 9.81 -8.54 18.66
CA THR A 329 8.77 -9.26 17.89
C THR A 329 9.28 -10.63 17.46
N LEU A 330 8.49 -11.67 17.74
CA LEU A 330 8.77 -13.04 17.33
C LEU A 330 7.94 -13.42 16.10
N PRO A 331 8.33 -14.46 15.35
CA PRO A 331 7.57 -14.95 14.21
C PRO A 331 6.23 -15.56 14.60
N GLU A 332 5.30 -15.65 13.64
CA GLU A 332 4.03 -16.32 13.87
C GLU A 332 4.27 -17.79 14.25
N HIS A 333 3.46 -18.30 15.18
CA HIS A 333 3.61 -19.66 15.73
C HIS A 333 5.00 -19.97 16.29
N ALA A 334 5.71 -18.99 16.87
CA ALA A 334 7.09 -19.15 17.39
C ALA A 334 7.30 -20.32 18.37
N PHE A 335 6.24 -20.84 19.00
CA PHE A 335 6.32 -21.98 19.92
C PHE A 335 5.88 -23.31 19.29
N SER A 336 5.49 -23.29 18.02
CA SER A 336 5.08 -24.45 17.23
C SER A 336 6.27 -25.02 16.47
N THR A 337 6.39 -26.35 16.49
CA THR A 337 7.39 -27.09 15.72
C THR A 337 7.15 -27.00 14.21
N HIS A 338 5.91 -26.76 13.80
CA HIS A 338 5.53 -26.49 12.41
C HIS A 338 5.18 -25.02 12.19
N TRP A 339 5.56 -24.47 11.04
CA TRP A 339 5.18 -23.12 10.63
C TRP A 339 3.65 -22.93 10.48
N LEU A 340 2.92 -24.02 10.22
CA LEU A 340 1.46 -24.07 10.18
C LEU A 340 0.95 -25.21 11.07
N PRO A 341 0.54 -24.93 12.32
CA PRO A 341 0.06 -25.96 13.23
C PRO A 341 -1.29 -26.53 12.79
N ASN A 342 -1.51 -27.80 13.10
CA ASN A 342 -2.82 -28.45 12.98
C ASN A 342 -3.67 -28.28 14.26
N ALA A 343 -4.90 -28.81 14.27
CA ALA A 343 -5.83 -28.66 15.39
C ALA A 343 -5.30 -29.24 16.73
N ASP A 344 -4.61 -30.38 16.70
CA ASP A 344 -4.09 -31.03 17.89
C ASP A 344 -2.90 -30.25 18.47
N GLU A 345 -1.97 -29.83 17.61
CA GLU A 345 -0.87 -28.94 17.99
C GLU A 345 -1.41 -27.61 18.53
N ALA A 346 -2.45 -27.07 17.89
CA ALA A 346 -3.07 -25.84 18.33
C ALA A 346 -3.68 -25.96 19.74
N ALA A 347 -4.34 -27.08 20.05
CA ALA A 347 -4.87 -27.34 21.38
C ALA A 347 -3.75 -27.39 22.43
N GLN A 348 -2.67 -28.13 22.15
CA GLN A 348 -1.51 -28.25 23.04
C GLN A 348 -0.83 -26.90 23.29
N LEU A 349 -0.58 -26.13 22.23
CA LEU A 349 0.01 -24.79 22.31
C LEU A 349 -0.88 -23.84 23.12
N SER A 350 -2.20 -23.93 22.98
CA SER A 350 -3.14 -23.10 23.74
C SER A 350 -3.17 -23.44 25.23
N ASP A 351 -2.99 -24.71 25.60
CA ASP A 351 -2.91 -25.14 27.00
C ASP A 351 -1.56 -24.72 27.63
N ALA A 352 -0.49 -24.63 26.83
CA ALA A 352 0.84 -24.19 27.26
C ALA A 352 1.03 -22.65 27.28
N ALA A 353 0.18 -21.89 26.58
CA ALA A 353 0.31 -20.44 26.44
C ALA A 353 0.47 -19.66 27.77
N PRO A 354 -0.22 -20.00 28.88
CA PRO A 354 0.00 -19.33 30.17
C PRO A 354 1.44 -19.43 30.68
N ASP A 355 2.13 -20.57 30.47
CA ASP A 355 3.54 -20.73 30.86
C ASP A 355 4.43 -19.81 30.02
N TYR A 356 4.20 -19.74 28.71
CA TYR A 356 4.98 -18.88 27.81
C TYR A 356 4.87 -17.41 28.20
N ILE A 357 3.66 -16.97 28.58
CA ILE A 357 3.40 -15.61 29.07
C ILE A 357 4.17 -15.35 30.37
N LEU A 358 4.16 -16.29 31.32
CA LEU A 358 4.89 -16.16 32.60
C LEU A 358 6.41 -16.10 32.40
N ARG A 359 6.95 -16.94 31.53
CA ARG A 359 8.39 -16.93 31.19
C ARG A 359 8.80 -15.62 30.51
N ALA A 360 7.99 -15.15 29.57
CA ALA A 360 8.20 -13.85 28.93
C ALA A 360 8.15 -12.70 29.95
N ALA A 361 7.23 -12.74 30.91
CA ALA A 361 7.11 -11.74 31.96
C ALA A 361 8.38 -11.60 32.81
N VAL A 362 9.05 -12.72 33.12
CA VAL A 362 10.32 -12.72 33.85
C VAL A 362 11.40 -11.96 33.06
N ILE A 363 11.53 -12.23 31.75
CA ILE A 363 12.52 -11.58 30.90
C ILE A 363 12.18 -10.10 30.70
N ALA A 364 10.93 -9.80 30.36
CA ALA A 364 10.44 -8.44 30.12
C ALA A 364 10.71 -7.52 31.32
N LYS A 365 10.41 -8.01 32.54
CA LYS A 365 10.68 -7.30 33.79
C LYS A 365 12.18 -7.14 34.05
N LYS A 366 12.97 -8.19 33.84
CA LYS A 366 14.42 -8.20 34.08
C LYS A 366 15.17 -7.18 33.22
N TYR A 367 14.76 -7.00 31.97
CA TYR A 367 15.45 -6.14 31.00
C TYR A 367 14.70 -4.85 30.65
N SER A 368 13.54 -4.61 31.28
CA SER A 368 12.64 -3.50 30.98
C SER A 368 12.39 -3.38 29.48
N CYS A 369 11.80 -4.42 28.88
CA CYS A 369 11.44 -4.47 27.47
C CYS A 369 9.99 -4.93 27.27
N LEU A 370 9.44 -4.65 26.09
CA LEU A 370 8.18 -5.18 25.59
C LEU A 370 8.47 -6.41 24.72
N ILE A 371 7.73 -7.49 24.96
CA ILE A 371 7.85 -8.73 24.20
C ILE A 371 6.49 -9.09 23.59
N ALA A 372 6.41 -9.16 22.27
CA ALA A 372 5.28 -9.73 21.56
C ALA A 372 5.41 -11.25 21.49
N ILE A 373 4.46 -11.95 22.11
CA ILE A 373 4.41 -13.42 22.23
C ILE A 373 3.26 -13.93 21.34
N PRO A 374 3.54 -14.30 20.07
CA PRO A 374 2.58 -14.95 19.19
C PRO A 374 2.40 -16.41 19.63
N THR A 375 1.20 -16.72 20.12
CA THR A 375 0.78 -18.03 20.61
C THR A 375 -0.72 -18.24 20.34
N LEU A 376 -1.37 -19.16 21.04
CA LEU A 376 -2.79 -19.48 20.88
C LEU A 376 -3.56 -19.20 22.17
N GLU A 377 -4.79 -18.70 22.03
CA GLU A 377 -5.69 -18.43 23.14
C GLU A 377 -6.91 -19.35 23.05
N LYS A 378 -7.12 -20.18 24.07
CA LYS A 378 -8.33 -21.00 24.20
C LYS A 378 -9.42 -20.23 24.93
N THR A 379 -10.61 -20.18 24.34
CA THR A 379 -11.80 -19.53 24.93
C THR A 379 -13.02 -20.43 24.79
N SER A 380 -14.15 -20.02 25.35
CA SER A 380 -15.44 -20.66 25.09
C SER A 380 -15.90 -20.58 23.63
N ARG A 381 -15.41 -19.61 22.84
CA ARG A 381 -15.73 -19.47 21.41
C ARG A 381 -14.86 -20.40 20.52
N GLY A 382 -13.76 -20.92 21.04
CA GLY A 382 -12.75 -21.66 20.28
C GLY A 382 -11.34 -21.14 20.54
N ILE A 383 -10.40 -21.56 19.69
CA ILE A 383 -8.98 -21.17 19.77
C ILE A 383 -8.74 -19.98 18.84
N PHE A 384 -8.04 -18.95 19.34
CA PHE A 384 -7.63 -17.79 18.55
C PHE A 384 -6.12 -17.78 18.35
N ILE A 385 -5.66 -17.47 17.13
CA ILE A 385 -4.27 -17.10 16.89
C ILE A 385 -4.03 -15.72 17.50
N THR A 386 -3.22 -15.65 18.55
CA THR A 386 -3.18 -14.49 19.46
C THR A 386 -1.75 -14.06 19.75
N THR A 387 -1.47 -12.77 19.59
CA THR A 387 -0.21 -12.16 20.02
C THR A 387 -0.45 -11.40 21.32
N TYR A 388 0.20 -11.83 22.40
CA TYR A 388 0.19 -11.13 23.68
C TYR A 388 1.33 -10.12 23.77
N LEU A 389 1.08 -8.96 24.39
CA LEU A 389 2.09 -7.93 24.62
C LEU A 389 2.47 -7.90 26.10
N ILE A 390 3.68 -8.36 26.40
CA ILE A 390 4.19 -8.43 27.78
C ILE A 390 5.09 -7.24 28.05
N GLY A 391 4.66 -6.37 28.95
CA GLY A 391 5.27 -5.07 29.24
C GLY A 391 6.54 -5.13 30.10
N PRO A 392 7.25 -3.99 30.22
CA PRO A 392 8.50 -3.89 30.95
C PRO A 392 8.37 -4.09 32.47
N ASP A 393 7.15 -4.11 33.02
CA ASP A 393 6.88 -4.47 34.41
C ASP A 393 6.54 -5.97 34.59
N GLY A 394 6.55 -6.74 33.49
CA GLY A 394 6.19 -8.14 33.42
C GLY A 394 4.67 -8.38 33.30
N LYS A 395 3.84 -7.34 33.22
CA LYS A 395 2.39 -7.52 33.07
C LYS A 395 2.00 -7.68 31.61
N ASN A 396 0.90 -8.39 31.40
CA ASN A 396 0.22 -8.42 30.11
C ASN A 396 -0.47 -7.06 29.88
N ILE A 397 0.01 -6.28 28.90
CA ILE A 397 -0.56 -4.98 28.50
C ILE A 397 -1.84 -5.20 27.69
N GLY A 398 -1.90 -6.28 26.92
CA GLY A 398 -3.03 -6.59 26.05
C GLY A 398 -2.69 -7.66 25.02
N LYS A 399 -3.63 -7.89 24.10
CA LYS A 399 -3.51 -8.93 23.09
C LYS A 399 -4.18 -8.52 21.78
N TYR A 400 -3.66 -9.05 20.69
CA TYR A 400 -4.27 -8.99 19.37
C TYR A 400 -4.64 -10.39 18.91
N ARG A 401 -5.84 -10.56 18.35
CA ARG A 401 -6.31 -11.81 17.73
C ARG A 401 -6.32 -11.63 16.22
N LYS A 402 -5.65 -12.52 15.50
CA LYS A 402 -5.55 -12.49 14.03
C LYS A 402 -6.93 -12.38 13.38
N THR A 403 -7.12 -11.40 12.50
CA THR A 403 -8.43 -11.08 11.92
C THR A 403 -8.70 -11.80 10.61
N HIS A 404 -7.67 -12.12 9.83
CA HIS A 404 -7.78 -12.83 8.56
C HIS A 404 -7.14 -14.21 8.69
N LEU A 405 -7.98 -15.25 8.66
CA LEU A 405 -7.54 -16.63 8.72
C LEU A 405 -7.40 -17.22 7.31
N THR A 406 -6.31 -17.93 7.08
CA THR A 406 -6.13 -18.78 5.91
C THR A 406 -7.12 -19.95 5.93
N VAL A 407 -7.36 -20.59 4.79
CA VAL A 407 -8.30 -21.72 4.71
C VAL A 407 -7.92 -22.83 5.69
N GLU A 408 -6.63 -23.11 5.86
CA GLU A 408 -6.16 -24.13 6.78
C GLU A 408 -6.41 -23.76 8.24
N GLU A 409 -6.28 -22.47 8.60
CA GLU A 409 -6.51 -21.98 9.95
C GLU A 409 -7.99 -21.97 10.31
N ARG A 410 -8.90 -21.67 9.36
CA ARG A 410 -10.36 -21.67 9.58
C ARG A 410 -10.91 -23.03 10.05
N ILE A 411 -10.15 -24.11 9.84
CA ILE A 411 -10.52 -25.47 10.29
C ILE A 411 -10.52 -25.57 11.82
N TRP A 412 -9.64 -24.83 12.51
CA TRP A 412 -9.41 -25.01 13.95
C TRP A 412 -9.37 -23.69 14.74
N ALA A 413 -9.21 -22.54 14.08
CA ALA A 413 -9.12 -21.23 14.69
C ALA A 413 -10.39 -20.40 14.45
N VAL A 414 -10.63 -19.47 15.38
CA VAL A 414 -11.64 -18.41 15.27
C VAL A 414 -10.93 -17.09 15.01
N ALA A 415 -11.49 -16.30 14.09
CA ALA A 415 -10.93 -15.02 13.72
C ALA A 415 -11.25 -13.94 14.78
N GLY A 416 -10.30 -13.04 14.99
CA GLY A 416 -10.53 -11.79 15.71
C GLY A 416 -11.42 -10.81 14.94
N ASP A 417 -11.77 -9.73 15.62
CA ASP A 417 -12.75 -8.73 15.20
C ASP A 417 -12.33 -7.28 15.51
N GLU A 418 -11.12 -7.06 16.03
CA GLU A 418 -10.66 -5.74 16.49
C GLU A 418 -9.20 -5.44 16.10
N TYR A 419 -8.87 -4.14 16.02
CA TYR A 419 -7.51 -3.62 15.75
C TYR A 419 -7.00 -2.73 16.91
N PRO A 420 -6.82 -3.28 18.13
CA PRO A 420 -6.38 -2.49 19.28
C PRO A 420 -4.96 -1.96 19.11
N VAL A 421 -4.74 -0.73 19.61
CA VAL A 421 -3.43 -0.10 19.72
C VAL A 421 -3.13 0.14 21.20
N PHE A 422 -1.94 -0.26 21.65
CA PHE A 422 -1.56 -0.28 23.05
C PHE A 422 -0.52 0.81 23.36
N ASP A 423 -0.79 1.64 24.37
CA ASP A 423 0.16 2.62 24.86
C ASP A 423 1.29 1.94 25.66
N THR A 424 2.53 2.18 25.27
CA THR A 424 3.71 1.63 25.95
C THR A 424 4.79 2.70 26.12
N PRO A 425 5.76 2.50 27.03
CA PRO A 425 6.92 3.39 27.13
C PRO A 425 7.79 3.46 25.87
N PHE A 426 7.55 2.59 24.88
CA PHE A 426 8.34 2.48 23.66
C PHE A 426 7.58 2.94 22.40
N GLY A 427 6.39 3.52 22.57
CA GLY A 427 5.49 3.93 21.48
C GLY A 427 4.13 3.24 21.56
N ARG A 428 3.19 3.68 20.72
CA ARG A 428 1.87 3.06 20.54
C ARG A 428 1.99 1.85 19.61
N ILE A 429 1.63 0.67 20.10
CA ILE A 429 1.91 -0.60 19.43
C ILE A 429 0.63 -1.19 18.85
N GLY A 430 0.62 -1.41 17.54
CA GLY A 430 -0.35 -2.24 16.82
C GLY A 430 0.25 -3.61 16.47
N VAL A 431 -0.60 -4.59 16.19
CA VAL A 431 -0.18 -5.92 15.72
C VAL A 431 -1.00 -6.34 14.52
N MET A 432 -0.33 -6.92 13.51
CA MET A 432 -0.91 -7.47 12.29
C MET A 432 -0.25 -8.82 12.04
N SER A 433 -0.97 -9.95 12.09
CA SER A 433 -0.34 -11.28 12.14
C SER A 433 -0.48 -12.03 10.81
N GLY A 434 0.62 -12.54 10.28
CA GLY A 434 0.66 -13.39 9.09
C GLY A 434 -0.16 -12.81 7.93
N TYR A 435 -1.24 -13.52 7.58
CA TYR A 435 -2.13 -13.21 6.45
C TYR A 435 -2.85 -11.86 6.55
N ASP A 436 -2.98 -11.26 7.73
CA ASP A 436 -3.59 -9.93 7.91
C ASP A 436 -2.93 -8.86 7.02
N ALA A 437 -1.63 -9.01 6.73
CA ALA A 437 -0.85 -8.07 5.94
C ALA A 437 -1.23 -8.02 4.46
N VAL A 438 -1.88 -9.05 3.93
CA VAL A 438 -2.37 -9.05 2.53
C VAL A 438 -3.43 -7.96 2.34
N PHE A 439 -4.13 -7.58 3.40
CA PHE A 439 -5.20 -6.59 3.39
C PHE A 439 -4.65 -5.23 3.85
N PRO A 440 -4.53 -4.22 2.97
CA PRO A 440 -4.10 -2.87 3.38
C PRO A 440 -4.97 -2.31 4.51
N GLU A 441 -6.26 -2.63 4.52
CA GLU A 441 -7.25 -2.19 5.50
C GLU A 441 -6.82 -2.49 6.94
N THR A 442 -6.17 -3.62 7.20
CA THR A 442 -5.66 -3.95 8.54
C THR A 442 -4.67 -2.89 9.02
N SER A 443 -3.67 -2.57 8.18
CA SER A 443 -2.66 -1.57 8.54
C SER A 443 -3.23 -0.15 8.57
N ARG A 444 -4.23 0.15 7.71
CA ARG A 444 -4.98 1.42 7.74
C ARG A 444 -5.73 1.58 9.05
N CYS A 445 -6.45 0.56 9.51
CA CYS A 445 -7.16 0.59 10.78
C CYS A 445 -6.21 0.86 11.96
N LEU A 446 -5.06 0.18 11.99
CA LEU A 446 -4.03 0.40 13.01
C LEU A 446 -3.42 1.81 12.94
N GLY A 447 -3.17 2.32 11.73
CA GLY A 447 -2.67 3.67 11.51
C GLY A 447 -3.65 4.75 11.99
N ILE A 448 -4.93 4.61 11.65
CA ILE A 448 -6.01 5.50 12.11
C ILE A 448 -6.21 5.40 13.63
N ALA A 449 -6.06 4.20 14.18
CA ALA A 449 -6.03 3.93 15.62
C ALA A 449 -4.74 4.43 16.31
N ALA A 450 -3.88 5.15 15.57
CA ALA A 450 -2.70 5.86 16.04
C ALA A 450 -1.53 4.97 16.46
N ALA A 451 -1.31 3.85 15.78
CA ALA A 451 -0.08 3.10 15.94
C ALA A 451 1.14 3.95 15.53
N ASP A 452 2.21 3.87 16.33
CA ASP A 452 3.55 4.33 15.96
C ASP A 452 4.34 3.18 15.31
N ILE A 453 4.14 1.96 15.84
CA ILE A 453 4.82 0.74 15.43
C ILE A 453 3.78 -0.36 15.23
N ILE A 454 3.82 -1.03 14.08
CA ILE A 454 3.08 -2.25 13.80
C ILE A 454 4.05 -3.43 13.88
N LEU A 455 3.77 -4.35 14.80
CA LEU A 455 4.50 -5.62 14.89
C LEU A 455 3.84 -6.62 13.96
N TRP A 456 4.67 -7.30 13.16
CA TRP A 456 4.21 -8.31 12.21
C TRP A 456 4.89 -9.66 12.48
N PRO A 457 4.32 -10.47 13.40
CA PRO A 457 4.62 -11.90 13.50
C PRO A 457 4.18 -12.58 12.21
N ALA A 458 5.12 -13.18 11.48
CA ALA A 458 4.86 -13.73 10.15
C ALA A 458 5.34 -15.17 10.00
N SER A 459 4.70 -15.84 9.04
CA SER A 459 5.04 -17.15 8.49
C SER A 459 4.89 -17.10 6.96
N LEU A 460 5.68 -16.25 6.31
CA LEU A 460 5.48 -15.87 4.89
C LEU A 460 5.43 -17.07 3.96
N ARG A 461 4.51 -17.03 2.99
CA ARG A 461 4.27 -18.11 2.02
C ARG A 461 4.74 -17.74 0.62
N GLU A 462 4.66 -16.46 0.24
CA GLU A 462 5.06 -15.95 -1.07
C GLU A 462 6.14 -14.86 -0.98
N PRO A 463 7.05 -14.76 -1.97
CA PRO A 463 8.06 -13.70 -2.02
C PRO A 463 7.45 -12.29 -2.03
N PHE A 464 6.34 -12.12 -2.75
CA PHE A 464 5.72 -10.82 -2.98
C PHE A 464 5.09 -10.20 -1.73
N GLU A 465 4.74 -11.00 -0.71
CA GLU A 465 4.34 -10.48 0.60
C GLU A 465 5.46 -9.63 1.23
N ARG A 466 6.70 -10.09 1.09
CA ARG A 466 7.85 -9.33 1.55
C ARG A 466 8.23 -8.23 0.57
N GLU A 467 8.30 -8.56 -0.71
CA GLU A 467 8.88 -7.69 -1.75
C GLU A 467 7.97 -6.54 -2.14
N LEU A 468 6.65 -6.74 -2.13
CA LEU A 468 5.67 -5.76 -2.58
C LEU A 468 4.82 -5.19 -1.44
N ILE A 469 4.56 -5.94 -0.36
CA ILE A 469 3.59 -5.50 0.67
C ILE A 469 4.27 -4.85 1.88
N ALA A 470 5.40 -5.39 2.35
CA ALA A 470 5.97 -4.97 3.62
C ALA A 470 6.23 -3.47 3.72
N VAL A 471 6.85 -2.87 2.69
CA VAL A 471 7.19 -1.44 2.70
C VAL A 471 5.95 -0.55 2.58
N PRO A 472 4.99 -0.80 1.68
CA PRO A 472 3.73 -0.06 1.65
C PRO A 472 2.98 -0.05 2.98
N ARG A 473 2.96 -1.16 3.76
CA ARG A 473 2.30 -1.16 5.08
C ARG A 473 2.90 -0.14 6.05
N ALA A 474 4.19 0.18 5.92
CA ALA A 474 4.86 1.23 6.70
C ALA A 474 4.59 2.63 6.12
N GLU A 475 4.82 2.81 4.82
CA GLU A 475 4.71 4.12 4.13
C GLU A 475 3.28 4.65 4.09
N ASP A 476 2.31 3.81 3.74
CA ASP A 476 0.89 4.17 3.63
C ASP A 476 0.35 4.76 4.94
N ASN A 477 0.92 4.31 6.07
CA ASN A 477 0.47 4.65 7.42
C ASN A 477 1.44 5.57 8.17
N ARG A 478 2.61 5.85 7.60
CA ARG A 478 3.72 6.55 8.26
C ARG A 478 4.01 5.95 9.64
N VAL A 479 4.17 4.63 9.68
CA VAL A 479 4.47 3.87 10.89
C VAL A 479 5.71 3.01 10.69
N ALA A 480 6.35 2.63 11.79
CA ALA A 480 7.33 1.56 11.73
C ALA A 480 6.64 0.21 11.54
N VAL A 481 7.24 -0.67 10.73
CA VAL A 481 6.81 -2.08 10.64
C VAL A 481 7.96 -2.99 11.05
N VAL A 482 7.67 -3.94 11.94
CA VAL A 482 8.62 -4.91 12.48
C VAL A 482 8.21 -6.30 12.03
N LEU A 483 8.71 -6.73 10.87
CA LEU A 483 8.43 -8.05 10.29
C LEU A 483 9.39 -9.09 10.86
N ALA A 484 8.88 -9.98 11.69
CA ALA A 484 9.59 -11.14 12.21
C ALA A 484 9.08 -12.40 11.51
N ASN A 485 9.90 -13.03 10.68
CA ASN A 485 9.55 -14.21 9.92
C ASN A 485 10.31 -15.47 10.38
N ARG A 486 9.73 -16.62 10.05
CA ARG A 486 10.31 -17.95 10.26
C ARG A 486 11.31 -18.31 9.17
N VAL A 487 12.26 -19.19 9.46
CA VAL A 487 13.19 -19.74 8.43
C VAL A 487 12.78 -21.12 7.89
N ASP A 488 11.66 -21.67 8.35
CA ASP A 488 11.11 -22.98 7.94
C ASP A 488 9.72 -22.87 7.26
N CYS A 489 9.22 -21.66 7.00
CA CYS A 489 7.99 -21.43 6.24
C CYS A 489 8.25 -21.45 4.71
N PRO A 490 7.20 -21.49 3.85
CA PRO A 490 7.38 -21.63 2.40
C PRO A 490 8.21 -20.53 1.75
N TYR A 491 8.15 -19.30 2.28
CA TYR A 491 9.11 -18.24 1.96
C TYR A 491 9.98 -17.89 3.19
N PRO A 492 11.10 -18.60 3.39
CA PRO A 492 11.81 -18.57 4.66
C PRO A 492 12.76 -17.38 4.81
N GLY A 493 12.84 -16.86 6.04
CA GLY A 493 13.70 -15.75 6.43
C GLY A 493 13.19 -14.39 5.94
N GLY A 494 14.08 -13.43 5.75
CA GLY A 494 13.69 -12.13 5.20
C GLY A 494 12.98 -11.22 6.21
N SER A 495 13.13 -11.46 7.52
CA SER A 495 12.72 -10.50 8.55
C SER A 495 13.33 -9.12 8.26
N LEU A 496 12.58 -8.05 8.50
CA LEU A 496 13.11 -6.69 8.34
C LEU A 496 12.40 -5.66 9.23
N VAL A 497 13.08 -4.52 9.44
CA VAL A 497 12.53 -3.36 10.14
C VAL A 497 12.43 -2.20 9.16
N ILE A 498 11.22 -1.68 9.00
CA ILE A 498 10.90 -0.60 8.04
C ILE A 498 10.54 0.65 8.83
N PRO A 499 11.20 1.79 8.58
CA PRO A 499 10.80 3.06 9.18
C PRO A 499 9.53 3.60 8.50
N PRO A 500 8.90 4.63 9.09
CA PRO A 500 7.80 5.37 8.47
C PRO A 500 8.08 5.92 7.07
N THR A 501 9.35 6.11 6.71
CA THR A 501 9.81 6.65 5.42
C THR A 501 10.08 5.57 4.37
N GLY A 502 9.69 4.32 4.63
CA GLY A 502 9.77 3.18 3.70
C GLY A 502 11.14 2.64 3.33
N PHE A 503 12.19 3.47 3.30
CA PHE A 503 13.56 3.00 3.06
C PHE A 503 13.97 2.04 4.18
N PRO A 504 14.05 0.71 3.93
CA PRO A 504 14.27 -0.24 5.00
C PRO A 504 15.61 0.06 5.68
N LEU A 505 15.56 0.37 6.98
CA LEU A 505 16.75 0.78 7.73
C LEU A 505 17.72 -0.38 7.95
N TRP A 506 17.21 -1.61 7.81
CA TRP A 506 17.98 -2.84 7.84
C TRP A 506 17.16 -3.99 7.24
N ASP A 507 17.71 -4.63 6.21
CA ASP A 507 17.12 -5.75 5.48
C ASP A 507 18.08 -6.94 5.57
N ILE A 508 17.67 -8.04 6.21
CA ILE A 508 18.56 -9.20 6.40
C ILE A 508 19.04 -9.81 5.09
N ASN A 509 18.21 -9.75 4.03
CA ASN A 509 18.58 -10.29 2.71
C ASN A 509 19.62 -9.40 2.00
N LYS A 510 19.81 -8.15 2.47
CA LYS A 510 20.85 -7.24 1.99
C LYS A 510 22.06 -7.19 2.92
N ALA A 511 21.84 -7.34 4.23
CA ALA A 511 22.86 -7.19 5.25
C ALA A 511 23.67 -8.47 5.50
N ALA A 512 23.13 -9.64 5.18
CA ALA A 512 23.80 -10.92 5.37
C ALA A 512 23.40 -11.95 4.29
N PRO A 513 24.21 -13.00 4.05
CA PRO A 513 23.77 -14.15 3.27
C PRO A 513 22.48 -14.74 3.84
N ARG A 514 21.55 -15.19 2.98
CA ARG A 514 20.29 -15.79 3.41
C ARG A 514 20.55 -17.11 4.15
N MET A 515 20.55 -17.05 5.48
CA MET A 515 20.73 -18.21 6.36
C MET A 515 19.37 -18.77 6.77
N LEU A 516 19.08 -20.01 6.37
CA LEU A 516 17.79 -20.68 6.62
C LEU A 516 17.82 -21.68 7.79
N LYS A 517 18.98 -21.81 8.46
CA LYS A 517 19.20 -22.81 9.51
C LYS A 517 19.22 -22.24 10.93
N LEU A 518 19.57 -20.96 11.08
CA LEU A 518 19.79 -20.32 12.37
C LEU A 518 18.87 -19.10 12.50
N GLY A 519 18.44 -18.82 13.72
CA GLY A 519 17.78 -17.56 14.06
C GLY A 519 18.74 -16.37 14.02
N ALA A 520 18.20 -15.17 13.87
CA ALA A 520 18.93 -13.90 13.90
C ALA A 520 18.11 -12.84 14.62
N VAL A 521 18.78 -12.01 15.43
CA VAL A 521 18.17 -10.84 16.09
C VAL A 521 18.62 -9.58 15.37
N MET A 522 17.67 -8.70 15.04
CA MET A 522 17.94 -7.51 14.22
C MET A 522 17.68 -6.21 15.00
N PRO A 523 18.63 -5.69 15.79
CA PRO A 523 18.42 -4.47 16.55
C PRO A 523 18.49 -3.22 15.66
N LYS A 524 17.52 -2.31 15.81
CA LYS A 524 17.55 -0.97 15.21
C LYS A 524 16.91 0.07 16.13
N HIS A 525 17.35 1.33 16.05
CA HIS A 525 16.66 2.44 16.69
C HIS A 525 15.54 2.95 15.79
N ILE A 526 14.37 3.22 16.38
CA ILE A 526 13.25 3.88 15.74
C ILE A 526 12.95 5.17 16.48
N ASP A 527 12.81 6.24 15.72
CA ASP A 527 12.39 7.55 16.19
C ASP A 527 10.87 7.65 16.12
N LEU A 528 10.23 7.70 17.29
CA LEU A 528 8.78 7.83 17.42
C LEU A 528 8.30 9.21 16.96
N ALA A 529 9.15 10.25 16.97
CA ALA A 529 8.80 11.54 16.41
C ALA A 529 8.49 11.40 14.91
N VAL A 530 9.31 10.64 14.19
CA VAL A 530 9.11 10.34 12.76
C VAL A 530 7.87 9.47 12.55
N CYS A 531 7.58 8.54 13.46
CA CYS A 531 6.37 7.71 13.40
C CYS A 531 5.08 8.51 13.66
N ARG A 532 5.13 9.57 14.46
CA ARG A 532 4.01 10.48 14.64
C ARG A 532 3.83 11.47 13.49
N GLN A 533 4.87 11.73 12.71
CA GLN A 533 4.76 12.58 11.53
C GLN A 533 3.99 11.87 10.41
N LYS A 534 2.68 12.11 10.36
CA LYS A 534 1.78 11.54 9.34
C LYS A 534 1.79 12.30 8.01
N GLN A 535 2.49 13.43 7.96
CA GLN A 535 2.82 14.13 6.73
C GLN A 535 3.92 13.39 5.96
N MET A 536 3.60 13.01 4.71
CA MET A 536 4.54 12.40 3.77
C MET A 536 5.37 13.47 3.07
N ILE A 537 4.71 14.54 2.61
CA ILE A 537 5.30 15.75 2.03
C ILE A 537 4.53 16.98 2.56
N PRO A 538 5.02 18.22 2.40
CA PRO A 538 4.36 19.39 2.97
C PRO A 538 2.89 19.48 2.57
N LYS A 539 2.02 19.75 3.55
CA LYS A 539 0.54 19.81 3.41
C LYS A 539 -0.15 18.47 3.05
N VAL A 540 0.57 17.36 2.98
CA VAL A 540 0.02 16.06 2.56
C VAL A 540 0.15 15.06 3.70
N ASP A 541 -0.94 14.91 4.45
CA ASP A 541 -1.08 14.02 5.58
C ASP A 541 -1.89 12.77 5.20
N MET A 542 -1.34 11.59 5.50
CA MET A 542 -1.92 10.30 5.08
C MET A 542 -3.25 9.96 5.78
N PHE A 543 -3.67 10.72 6.79
CA PHE A 543 -4.95 10.54 7.48
C PHE A 543 -5.85 11.76 7.42
N ALA A 544 -5.29 12.98 7.50
CA ALA A 544 -6.08 14.22 7.50
C ALA A 544 -6.65 14.57 6.13
N ASN A 545 -6.00 14.14 5.04
CA ASN A 545 -6.45 14.39 3.67
C ASN A 545 -7.36 13.29 3.09
N ARG A 546 -7.84 12.35 3.92
CA ARG A 546 -8.77 11.29 3.47
C ARG A 546 -10.15 11.88 3.15
N LEU A 547 -10.73 11.44 2.03
CA LEU A 547 -12.13 11.69 1.69
C LEU A 547 -12.94 10.44 2.03
N VAL A 548 -13.35 10.32 3.29
CA VAL A 548 -13.92 9.06 3.82
C VAL A 548 -15.21 8.64 3.13
N GLU A 549 -15.96 9.60 2.61
CA GLU A 549 -17.18 9.41 1.81
C GLU A 549 -16.93 8.73 0.45
N THR A 550 -15.70 8.71 -0.05
CA THR A 550 -15.37 8.01 -1.31
C THR A 550 -14.97 6.55 -1.09
N TYR A 551 -14.89 6.11 0.17
CA TYR A 551 -14.42 4.78 0.58
C TYR A 551 -15.53 3.80 0.94
N ASP A 552 -16.80 4.16 0.71
CA ASP A 552 -17.97 3.33 0.99
C ASP A 552 -17.85 1.87 0.51
N PRO A 553 -17.32 1.56 -0.70
CA PRO A 553 -17.16 0.18 -1.15
C PRO A 553 -16.29 -0.69 -0.23
N ILE A 554 -15.39 -0.09 0.56
CA ILE A 554 -14.47 -0.80 1.45
C ILE A 554 -15.19 -1.30 2.70
N ILE A 555 -16.12 -0.51 3.22
CA ILE A 555 -16.75 -0.69 4.54
C ILE A 555 -18.16 -1.29 4.45
N THR A 556 -18.78 -1.24 3.27
CA THR A 556 -20.11 -1.83 3.04
C THR A 556 -20.02 -3.33 2.73
N PHE A 557 -21.08 -4.06 3.10
CA PHE A 557 -21.17 -5.53 3.01
C PHE A 557 -21.91 -6.01 1.78
#